data_AF-A0AA42ZPM3-F1
#
_entry.id   AF-A0AA42ZPM3-F1
#
_cell.length_a   1.000
_cell.length_b   1.000
_cell.length_c   1.000
_cell.angle_alpha   90.00
_cell.angle_beta   90.00
_cell.angle_gamma   90.00
#
_symmetry.space_group_name_H-M   'P 1'
#
loop_
_entity.id
_entity.type
_entity.pdbx_description
1 polymer ?
#
loop_
_entity_poly.entity_id
_entity_poly.type
_entity_poly.pdbx_seq_one_letter_code
_entity_poly.pdbx_strand_id
1 'polypeptide(L)'
;MLSFDSIRKFLFAAVLVLLAGPSAGWAGALDASVSDCLRCHGMETLAYQDRETGRLVDLHVEKTAFRTSNHGERRCLDCHKEEGFEKYPHTDKAKDQTLHCLNCHDDPENPKFKKYRFKEVEAQFQKSIHFEKHGKKFTCFSCHEPHAFEVAKNKETTAEVIGQDNGMCLNCHRSPARFASLTDRKFPDLESSHAWLPNTERHWAKARCVECHTPHGDRISHEILGAKKAERNCVECHSRDSILMTQLYKHRASESREKLGFVNAAVLNDAYIIGATRNRFLDWLGFGLVGFVSAGVFGHGLGRWVAGRRRNGGERNGGGRNGSGEDG
;
A
#
# COMPACT_ATOMS: atom_id res chain seq x y z
N MET A 1 51.01 22.02 48.34
CA MET A 1 50.53 23.36 47.96
C MET A 1 50.37 23.38 46.46
N LEU A 2 49.15 23.70 46.01
CA LEU A 2 48.76 23.84 44.61
C LEU A 2 49.57 24.96 43.94
N SER A 3 49.88 24.82 42.65
CA SER A 3 49.70 25.97 41.77
C SER A 3 49.27 25.53 40.37
N PHE A 4 48.06 25.97 40.06
CA PHE A 4 47.37 25.98 38.78
C PHE A 4 48.23 26.67 37.71
N ASP A 5 48.86 25.95 36.76
CA ASP A 5 49.43 26.64 35.60
C ASP A 5 49.61 25.81 34.31
N SER A 6 48.80 24.77 34.09
CA SER A 6 48.86 23.99 32.83
C SER A 6 47.54 23.83 32.08
N ILE A 7 46.50 24.59 32.43
CA ILE A 7 45.17 24.51 31.78
C ILE A 7 44.82 25.81 31.03
N ARG A 8 45.83 26.56 30.54
CA ARG A 8 45.61 27.86 29.87
C ARG A 8 46.40 28.07 28.57
N LYS A 9 46.67 27.02 27.81
CA LYS A 9 47.28 27.12 26.46
C LYS A 9 46.57 26.30 25.37
N PHE A 10 45.27 26.07 25.51
CA PHE A 10 44.42 25.47 24.47
C PHE A 10 43.10 26.25 24.28
N LEU A 11 43.16 27.59 24.29
CA LEU A 11 41.96 28.44 24.17
C LEU A 11 42.04 29.54 23.11
N PHE A 12 42.90 29.42 22.10
CA PHE A 12 42.92 30.37 20.98
C PHE A 12 43.28 29.67 19.67
N ALA A 13 42.32 28.94 19.09
CA ALA A 13 42.26 28.61 17.66
C ALA A 13 40.97 27.83 17.34
N ALA A 14 39.79 28.44 17.50
CA ALA A 14 38.55 27.79 17.06
C ALA A 14 37.37 28.76 16.89
N VAL A 15 37.52 29.87 16.17
CA VAL A 15 36.35 30.58 15.61
C VAL A 15 36.79 31.24 14.29
N LEU A 16 35.95 31.09 13.26
CA LEU A 16 36.10 31.56 11.86
C LEU A 16 36.87 30.66 10.87
N VAL A 17 36.26 29.52 10.49
CA VAL A 17 36.36 28.99 9.12
C VAL A 17 35.01 28.32 8.75
N LEU A 18 34.32 28.95 7.80
CA LEU A 18 33.25 28.44 6.91
C LEU A 18 32.09 27.61 7.51
N LEU A 19 31.02 28.31 7.91
CA LEU A 19 29.65 27.83 7.67
C LEU A 19 29.29 28.02 6.18
N ALA A 20 29.92 27.24 5.30
CA ALA A 20 29.33 26.91 4.01
C ALA A 20 28.61 25.57 4.19
N GLY A 21 27.43 25.64 4.82
CA GLY A 21 26.50 24.52 4.81
C GLY A 21 26.18 24.16 3.36
N PRO A 22 25.94 22.88 3.03
CA PRO A 22 25.53 22.49 1.69
C PRO A 22 24.31 23.32 1.31
N SER A 23 24.51 24.09 0.26
CA SER A 23 23.49 24.87 -0.44
C SER A 23 22.24 24.03 -0.61
N ALA A 24 21.11 24.68 -0.31
CA ALA A 24 19.76 24.32 -0.70
C ALA A 24 19.70 23.21 -1.75
N GLY A 25 19.13 22.07 -1.35
CA GLY A 25 18.79 20.98 -2.25
C GLY A 25 17.95 21.51 -3.41
N TRP A 26 18.54 21.51 -4.60
CA TRP A 26 17.92 21.13 -5.87
C TRP A 26 16.47 21.57 -6.07
N ALA A 27 16.20 22.87 -5.95
CA ALA A 27 15.15 23.48 -6.76
C ALA A 27 15.73 23.69 -8.15
N GLY A 28 15.84 22.61 -8.94
CA GLY A 28 16.23 22.70 -10.34
C GLY A 28 15.32 23.72 -11.03
N ALA A 29 15.92 24.75 -11.63
CA ALA A 29 15.18 25.65 -12.51
C ALA A 29 14.43 24.78 -13.53
N LEU A 30 13.13 25.04 -13.73
CA LEU A 30 12.37 24.36 -14.78
C LEU A 30 13.14 24.50 -16.09
N ASP A 31 13.25 23.42 -16.86
CA ASP A 31 13.56 23.52 -18.27
C ASP A 31 12.68 24.64 -18.85
N ALA A 32 13.29 25.59 -19.54
CA ALA A 32 12.59 26.78 -20.04
C ALA A 32 11.33 26.39 -20.83
N SER A 33 11.37 25.26 -21.55
CA SER A 33 10.24 24.72 -22.31
C SER A 33 9.07 24.25 -21.43
N VAL A 34 9.33 23.69 -20.23
CA VAL A 34 8.27 23.30 -19.28
C VAL A 34 7.69 24.53 -18.59
N SER A 35 8.58 25.47 -18.22
CA SER A 35 8.19 26.73 -17.61
C SER A 35 7.19 27.50 -18.48
N ASP A 36 7.44 27.56 -19.80
CA ASP A 36 6.59 28.29 -20.75
C ASP A 36 5.16 27.75 -20.82
N CYS A 37 4.98 26.43 -20.93
CA CYS A 37 3.65 25.80 -20.93
C CYS A 37 2.91 26.05 -19.60
N LEU A 38 3.63 25.90 -18.48
CA LEU A 38 3.06 26.05 -17.14
C LEU A 38 2.76 27.50 -16.74
N ARG A 39 3.10 28.50 -17.57
CA ARG A 39 2.63 29.89 -17.37
C ARG A 39 1.12 29.98 -17.45
N CYS A 40 0.50 29.25 -18.39
CA CYS A 40 -0.95 29.18 -18.52
C CYS A 40 -1.49 27.89 -17.90
N HIS A 41 -0.92 26.72 -18.25
CA HIS A 41 -1.41 25.42 -17.75
C HIS A 41 -1.25 25.24 -16.24
N GLY A 42 -0.38 26.02 -15.59
CA GLY A 42 -0.29 26.02 -14.14
C GLY A 42 -1.39 26.81 -13.42
N MET A 43 -2.32 27.44 -14.13
CA MET A 43 -3.44 28.19 -13.53
C MET A 43 -4.60 27.23 -13.20
N GLU A 44 -5.08 27.21 -11.96
CA GLU A 44 -6.17 26.32 -11.51
C GLU A 44 -7.50 26.53 -12.26
N THR A 45 -7.70 27.71 -12.83
CA THR A 45 -8.92 28.07 -13.55
C THR A 45 -8.79 27.90 -15.06
N LEU A 46 -7.65 27.37 -15.57
CA LEU A 46 -7.48 27.20 -17.00
C LEU A 46 -8.38 26.07 -17.51
N ALA A 47 -9.41 26.45 -18.25
CA ALA A 47 -10.29 25.52 -18.95
C ALA A 47 -10.76 26.15 -20.27
N TYR A 48 -11.22 25.30 -21.20
CA TYR A 48 -11.99 25.77 -22.36
C TYR A 48 -13.36 25.11 -22.40
N GLN A 49 -14.32 25.78 -23.02
CA GLN A 49 -15.62 25.16 -23.30
C GLN A 49 -15.54 24.48 -24.66
N ASP A 50 -15.73 23.17 -24.67
CA ASP A 50 -15.81 22.39 -25.89
C ASP A 50 -17.04 22.81 -26.70
N ARG A 51 -16.83 23.14 -27.98
CA ARG A 51 -17.88 23.72 -28.83
C ARG A 51 -18.93 22.71 -29.27
N GLU A 52 -18.57 21.43 -29.32
CA GLU A 52 -19.46 20.36 -29.77
C GLU A 52 -20.34 19.84 -28.63
N THR A 53 -19.74 19.65 -27.47
CA THR A 53 -20.39 19.05 -26.30
C THR A 53 -20.87 20.09 -25.28
N GLY A 54 -20.40 21.33 -25.38
CA GLY A 54 -20.66 22.40 -24.40
C GLY A 54 -19.97 22.21 -23.05
N ARG A 55 -19.19 21.13 -22.88
CA ARG A 55 -18.53 20.79 -21.61
C ARG A 55 -17.32 21.68 -21.35
N LEU A 56 -17.11 22.03 -20.09
CA LEU A 56 -15.83 22.61 -19.66
C LEU A 56 -14.78 21.49 -19.59
N VAL A 57 -13.69 21.69 -20.31
CA VAL A 57 -12.51 20.84 -20.32
C VAL A 57 -11.42 21.54 -19.53
N ASP A 58 -11.09 20.96 -18.39
CA ASP A 58 -10.00 21.41 -17.52
C ASP A 58 -8.65 21.16 -18.22
N LEU A 59 -7.80 22.19 -18.26
CA LEU A 59 -6.46 22.16 -18.83
C LEU A 59 -5.38 22.42 -17.77
N HIS A 60 -5.77 22.50 -16.50
CA HIS A 60 -4.87 22.71 -15.38
C HIS A 60 -3.91 21.52 -15.20
N VAL A 61 -2.64 21.85 -14.98
CA VAL A 61 -1.59 20.93 -14.54
C VAL A 61 -1.01 21.47 -13.25
N GLU A 62 -1.17 20.70 -12.17
CA GLU A 62 -0.59 21.07 -10.88
C GLU A 62 0.94 20.88 -10.94
N LYS A 63 1.67 21.99 -10.74
CA LYS A 63 3.11 22.06 -11.00
C LYS A 63 3.92 21.12 -10.11
N THR A 64 3.50 20.97 -8.86
CA THR A 64 4.21 20.18 -7.85
C THR A 64 4.03 18.69 -8.13
N ALA A 65 2.80 18.25 -8.37
CA ALA A 65 2.42 16.89 -8.74
C ALA A 65 3.13 16.46 -10.02
N PHE A 66 3.21 17.34 -11.03
CA PHE A 66 3.96 17.03 -12.25
C PHE A 66 5.44 16.77 -11.94
N ARG A 67 6.09 17.66 -11.18
CA ARG A 67 7.50 17.52 -10.83
C ARG A 67 7.81 16.27 -10.02
N THR A 68 6.90 15.83 -9.16
CA THR A 68 7.09 14.62 -8.33
C THR A 68 6.62 13.35 -9.03
N SER A 69 5.91 13.46 -10.16
CA SER A 69 5.46 12.31 -10.95
C SER A 69 6.62 11.51 -11.55
N ASN A 70 6.33 10.30 -12.03
CA ASN A 70 7.29 9.47 -12.77
C ASN A 70 7.86 10.15 -14.03
N HIS A 71 7.20 11.17 -14.56
CA HIS A 71 7.60 11.89 -15.76
C HIS A 71 8.00 13.35 -15.46
N GLY A 72 8.22 13.74 -14.20
CA GLY A 72 8.48 15.15 -13.83
C GLY A 72 9.73 15.78 -14.43
N GLU A 73 10.67 14.98 -14.95
CA GLU A 73 11.84 15.44 -15.70
C GLU A 73 11.62 15.51 -17.22
N ARG A 74 10.44 15.14 -17.72
CA ARG A 74 10.11 15.21 -19.16
C ARG A 74 9.63 16.60 -19.54
N ARG A 75 9.94 17.00 -20.78
CA ARG A 75 9.38 18.23 -21.34
C ARG A 75 7.96 17.96 -21.81
N CYS A 76 7.08 18.96 -21.74
CA CYS A 76 5.68 18.84 -22.17
C CYS A 76 5.58 18.33 -23.61
N LEU A 77 6.39 18.93 -24.49
CA LEU A 77 6.49 18.59 -25.92
C LEU A 77 7.20 17.24 -26.18
N ASP A 78 7.68 16.52 -25.17
CA ASP A 78 8.16 15.14 -25.36
C ASP A 78 6.98 14.16 -25.45
N CYS A 79 5.82 14.51 -24.87
CA CYS A 79 4.56 13.78 -25.03
C CYS A 79 3.64 14.51 -26.02
N HIS A 80 3.42 15.82 -25.82
CA HIS A 80 2.58 16.67 -26.65
C HIS A 80 3.29 17.09 -27.95
N LYS A 81 3.65 16.10 -28.79
CA LYS A 81 4.48 16.28 -29.99
C LYS A 81 3.73 16.64 -31.26
N GLU A 82 2.43 16.33 -31.30
CA GLU A 82 1.63 16.56 -32.50
C GLU A 82 1.40 18.05 -32.74
N GLU A 83 0.95 18.39 -33.94
CA GLU A 83 0.78 19.78 -34.37
C GLU A 83 -0.25 20.54 -33.52
N GLY A 84 -0.06 21.86 -33.40
CA GLY A 84 -1.04 22.78 -32.84
C GLY A 84 -0.63 23.47 -31.54
N PHE A 85 0.53 23.10 -30.99
CA PHE A 85 1.11 23.69 -29.76
C PHE A 85 2.11 24.81 -30.06
N GLU A 86 2.43 25.07 -31.32
CA GLU A 86 3.49 26.00 -31.73
C GLU A 86 3.13 27.47 -31.52
N LYS A 87 1.82 27.79 -31.41
CA LYS A 87 1.30 29.14 -31.23
C LYS A 87 0.17 29.16 -30.20
N TYR A 88 0.01 30.31 -29.55
CA TYR A 88 -1.13 30.61 -28.68
C TYR A 88 -2.05 31.67 -29.33
N PRO A 89 -3.39 31.53 -29.27
CA PRO A 89 -4.13 30.34 -28.83
C PRO A 89 -3.77 29.09 -29.66
N HIS A 90 -3.73 27.93 -29.00
CA HIS A 90 -3.43 26.66 -29.67
C HIS A 90 -4.45 26.40 -30.77
N THR A 91 -3.99 25.81 -31.87
CA THR A 91 -4.89 25.48 -32.99
C THR A 91 -5.75 24.27 -32.64
N ASP A 92 -6.89 24.09 -33.30
CA ASP A 92 -7.76 22.94 -33.06
C ASP A 92 -7.06 21.58 -33.29
N LYS A 93 -5.98 21.54 -34.08
CA LYS A 93 -5.14 20.33 -34.26
C LYS A 93 -4.57 19.78 -32.96
N ALA A 94 -4.41 20.62 -31.93
CA ALA A 94 -3.96 20.18 -30.61
C ALA A 94 -4.91 19.13 -29.98
N LYS A 95 -6.18 19.08 -30.41
CA LYS A 95 -7.19 18.11 -29.95
C LYS A 95 -7.02 16.73 -30.58
N ASP A 96 -6.29 16.62 -31.69
CA ASP A 96 -6.10 15.35 -32.40
C ASP A 96 -5.08 14.44 -31.70
N GLN A 97 -4.47 14.93 -30.62
CA GLN A 97 -3.43 14.24 -29.88
C GLN A 97 -3.82 12.84 -29.41
N THR A 98 -3.03 11.88 -29.85
CA THR A 98 -3.15 10.48 -29.47
C THR A 98 -1.96 10.05 -28.64
N LEU A 99 -2.05 10.31 -27.33
CA LEU A 99 -1.04 9.89 -26.38
C LEU A 99 -1.26 8.43 -25.98
N HIS A 100 -0.17 7.66 -25.90
CA HIS A 100 -0.21 6.28 -25.43
C HIS A 100 1.09 5.90 -24.74
N CYS A 101 1.02 5.09 -23.67
CA CYS A 101 2.20 4.70 -22.90
C CYS A 101 3.21 3.92 -23.76
N LEU A 102 2.70 3.06 -24.66
CA LEU A 102 3.53 2.27 -25.55
C LEU A 102 4.28 3.10 -26.61
N ASN A 103 3.97 4.39 -26.80
CA ASN A 103 4.75 5.24 -27.71
C ASN A 103 6.23 5.34 -27.28
N CYS A 104 6.53 5.12 -25.99
CA CYS A 104 7.89 5.06 -25.44
C CYS A 104 8.19 3.76 -24.67
N HIS A 105 7.17 3.04 -24.22
CA HIS A 105 7.29 1.84 -23.39
C HIS A 105 7.01 0.52 -24.15
N ASP A 106 7.12 0.51 -25.47
CA ASP A 106 6.86 -0.67 -26.31
C ASP A 106 8.00 -1.70 -26.35
N ASP A 107 9.25 -1.28 -26.13
CA ASP A 107 10.41 -2.16 -26.18
C ASP A 107 10.48 -3.07 -24.92
N PRO A 108 10.22 -4.38 -25.07
CA PRO A 108 10.26 -5.32 -23.95
C PRO A 108 11.69 -5.63 -23.50
N GLU A 109 12.70 -5.36 -24.33
CA GLU A 109 14.10 -5.64 -24.02
C GLU A 109 14.83 -4.43 -23.41
N ASN A 110 14.23 -3.23 -23.46
CA ASN A 110 14.77 -2.06 -22.80
C ASN A 110 14.95 -2.34 -21.30
N PRO A 111 16.17 -2.34 -20.76
CA PRO A 111 16.43 -2.72 -19.38
C PRO A 111 15.73 -1.82 -18.35
N LYS A 112 15.41 -0.57 -18.72
CA LYS A 112 14.63 0.34 -17.88
C LYS A 112 13.17 -0.10 -17.74
N PHE A 113 12.59 -0.66 -18.82
CA PHE A 113 11.15 -0.93 -18.91
C PHE A 113 10.76 -2.41 -18.85
N LYS A 114 11.69 -3.32 -19.15
CA LYS A 114 11.51 -4.78 -19.16
C LYS A 114 10.79 -5.30 -17.92
N LYS A 115 11.14 -4.77 -16.74
CA LYS A 115 10.54 -5.17 -15.46
C LYS A 115 9.04 -4.85 -15.33
N TYR A 116 8.52 -3.90 -16.11
CA TYR A 116 7.11 -3.47 -16.06
C TYR A 116 6.23 -4.20 -17.08
N ARG A 117 6.82 -4.80 -18.13
CA ARG A 117 6.11 -5.63 -19.12
C ARG A 117 4.89 -4.93 -19.72
N PHE A 118 5.04 -3.69 -20.18
CA PHE A 118 3.92 -2.84 -20.64
C PHE A 118 3.05 -3.48 -21.76
N LYS A 119 3.62 -4.32 -22.63
CA LYS A 119 2.84 -5.08 -23.62
C LYS A 119 1.85 -6.09 -22.99
N GLU A 120 2.25 -6.74 -21.91
CA GLU A 120 1.35 -7.63 -21.16
C GLU A 120 0.30 -6.81 -20.40
N VAL A 121 0.71 -5.68 -19.81
CA VAL A 121 -0.20 -4.73 -19.15
C VAL A 121 -1.28 -4.25 -20.12
N GLU A 122 -0.92 -3.87 -21.35
CA GLU A 122 -1.86 -3.50 -22.40
C GLU A 122 -2.84 -4.63 -22.71
N ALA A 123 -2.33 -5.86 -22.88
CA ALA A 123 -3.17 -7.03 -23.16
C ALA A 123 -4.14 -7.36 -22.01
N GLN A 124 -3.74 -7.13 -20.76
CA GLN A 124 -4.61 -7.27 -19.58
C GLN A 124 -5.65 -6.14 -19.51
N PHE A 125 -5.22 -4.89 -19.74
CA PHE A 125 -6.09 -3.73 -19.78
C PHE A 125 -7.21 -3.87 -20.82
N GLN A 126 -6.90 -4.39 -22.01
CA GLN A 126 -7.88 -4.65 -23.05
C GLN A 126 -8.94 -5.70 -22.68
N LYS A 127 -8.66 -6.55 -21.69
CA LYS A 127 -9.62 -7.52 -21.12
C LYS A 127 -10.41 -6.95 -19.94
N SER A 128 -10.08 -5.75 -19.47
CA SER A 128 -10.77 -5.13 -18.35
C SER A 128 -12.23 -4.84 -18.69
N ILE A 129 -13.11 -4.90 -17.70
CA ILE A 129 -14.52 -4.54 -17.84
C ILE A 129 -14.71 -3.11 -18.37
N HIS A 130 -13.77 -2.21 -18.07
CA HIS A 130 -13.82 -0.84 -18.57
C HIS A 130 -13.53 -0.77 -20.07
N PHE A 131 -12.49 -1.44 -20.54
CA PHE A 131 -12.20 -1.50 -21.97
C PHE A 131 -13.29 -2.26 -22.74
N GLU A 132 -13.77 -3.39 -22.21
CA GLU A 132 -14.89 -4.14 -22.83
C GLU A 132 -16.15 -3.28 -23.01
N LYS A 133 -16.43 -2.35 -22.09
CA LYS A 133 -17.64 -1.52 -22.12
C LYS A 133 -17.50 -0.22 -22.87
N HIS A 134 -16.31 0.37 -22.89
CA HIS A 134 -16.08 1.72 -23.44
C HIS A 134 -15.14 1.73 -24.66
N GLY A 135 -14.48 0.61 -24.95
CA GLY A 135 -13.51 0.48 -26.02
C GLY A 135 -12.43 1.56 -25.94
N LYS A 136 -12.09 2.13 -27.10
CA LYS A 136 -11.05 3.16 -27.23
C LYS A 136 -11.32 4.47 -26.46
N LYS A 137 -12.55 4.69 -25.97
CA LYS A 137 -12.87 5.87 -25.14
C LYS A 137 -12.29 5.76 -23.72
N PHE A 138 -11.92 4.55 -23.29
CA PHE A 138 -11.27 4.31 -22.01
C PHE A 138 -9.82 3.90 -22.27
N THR A 139 -8.88 4.65 -21.71
CA THR A 139 -7.44 4.51 -21.97
C THR A 139 -6.68 4.34 -20.66
N CYS A 140 -5.38 4.09 -20.74
CA CYS A 140 -4.50 4.07 -19.57
C CYS A 140 -4.66 5.34 -18.71
N PHE A 141 -4.88 6.50 -19.34
CA PHE A 141 -5.04 7.79 -18.66
C PHE A 141 -6.39 7.97 -17.96
N SER A 142 -7.36 7.08 -18.22
CA SER A 142 -8.62 7.06 -17.48
C SER A 142 -8.42 6.66 -16.01
N CYS A 143 -7.33 5.94 -15.71
CA CYS A 143 -6.94 5.56 -14.35
C CYS A 143 -5.66 6.29 -13.88
N HIS A 144 -4.65 6.39 -14.75
CA HIS A 144 -3.35 6.98 -14.40
C HIS A 144 -3.25 8.41 -14.94
N GLU A 145 -3.26 9.41 -14.05
CA GLU A 145 -3.01 10.81 -14.44
C GLU A 145 -1.54 10.98 -14.87
N PRO A 146 -1.24 11.22 -16.17
CA PRO A 146 0.15 11.30 -16.64
C PRO A 146 0.94 12.44 -16.00
N HIS A 147 0.27 13.49 -15.49
CA HIS A 147 0.92 14.61 -14.81
C HIS A 147 1.01 14.49 -13.29
N ALA A 148 0.59 13.37 -12.69
CA ALA A 148 0.63 13.21 -11.23
C ALA A 148 0.94 11.77 -10.78
N PHE A 149 0.95 10.81 -11.71
CA PHE A 149 1.13 9.41 -11.37
C PHE A 149 2.53 9.12 -10.83
N GLU A 150 2.55 8.41 -9.70
CA GLU A 150 3.74 7.86 -9.09
C GLU A 150 3.61 6.35 -8.90
N VAL A 151 4.68 5.60 -9.18
CA VAL A 151 4.75 4.17 -8.88
C VAL A 151 4.71 3.95 -7.37
N ALA A 152 3.99 2.92 -6.92
CA ALA A 152 3.80 2.62 -5.50
C ALA A 152 5.10 2.52 -4.67
N LYS A 153 6.23 2.16 -5.32
CA LYS A 153 7.55 2.12 -4.67
C LYS A 153 8.01 3.49 -4.15
N ASN A 154 7.54 4.58 -4.73
CA ASN A 154 7.92 5.93 -4.35
C ASN A 154 7.12 6.46 -3.14
N LYS A 155 6.12 5.72 -2.64
CA LYS A 155 5.32 6.12 -1.48
C LYS A 155 5.92 5.62 -0.17
N GLU A 156 5.92 6.48 0.84
CA GLU A 156 6.55 6.21 2.14
C GLU A 156 5.74 5.23 2.98
N THR A 157 4.41 5.23 2.84
CA THR A 157 3.48 4.41 3.63
C THR A 157 2.55 3.56 2.75
N THR A 158 2.14 2.41 3.28
CA THR A 158 1.13 1.56 2.60
C THR A 158 -0.20 2.29 2.50
N ALA A 159 -0.53 3.16 3.46
CA ALA A 159 -1.72 3.98 3.42
C ALA A 159 -1.74 4.95 2.23
N GLU A 160 -0.60 5.55 1.88
CA GLU A 160 -0.47 6.39 0.68
C GLU A 160 -0.64 5.60 -0.61
N VAL A 161 -0.08 4.39 -0.70
CA VAL A 161 -0.30 3.49 -1.85
C VAL A 161 -1.78 3.16 -2.00
N ILE A 162 -2.46 2.81 -0.90
CA ILE A 162 -3.89 2.52 -0.90
C ILE A 162 -4.69 3.74 -1.34
N GLY A 163 -4.39 4.91 -0.77
CA GLY A 163 -5.08 6.16 -1.09
C GLY A 163 -4.94 6.54 -2.56
N GLN A 164 -3.73 6.44 -3.11
CA GLN A 164 -3.47 6.71 -4.53
C GLN A 164 -4.24 5.75 -5.44
N ASP A 165 -4.07 4.44 -5.24
CA ASP A 165 -4.61 3.42 -6.13
C ASP A 165 -6.16 3.37 -6.05
N ASN A 166 -6.73 3.52 -4.85
CA ASN A 166 -8.18 3.61 -4.69
C ASN A 166 -8.72 4.94 -5.24
N GLY A 167 -7.96 6.04 -5.12
CA GLY A 167 -8.32 7.34 -5.66
C GLY A 167 -8.64 7.29 -7.16
N MET A 168 -7.87 6.53 -7.94
CA MET A 168 -8.12 6.32 -9.38
C MET A 168 -9.52 5.75 -9.64
N CYS A 169 -9.94 4.78 -8.83
CA CYS A 169 -11.26 4.16 -8.93
C CYS A 169 -12.36 5.13 -8.47
N LEU A 170 -12.15 5.77 -7.33
CA LEU A 170 -13.11 6.66 -6.68
C LEU A 170 -13.38 7.93 -7.48
N ASN A 171 -12.43 8.38 -8.31
CA ASN A 171 -12.63 9.50 -9.23
C ASN A 171 -13.90 9.35 -10.09
N CYS A 172 -14.28 8.11 -10.44
CA CYS A 172 -15.55 7.82 -11.11
C CYS A 172 -16.55 7.12 -10.19
N HIS A 173 -16.12 6.12 -9.40
CA HIS A 173 -17.01 5.29 -8.59
C HIS A 173 -17.54 5.96 -7.30
N ARG A 174 -17.14 7.20 -7.03
CA ARG A 174 -17.75 8.09 -6.02
C ARG A 174 -18.29 9.39 -6.63
N SER A 175 -18.27 9.52 -7.96
CA SER A 175 -18.68 10.73 -8.67
C SER A 175 -19.82 10.42 -9.66
N PRO A 176 -21.09 10.62 -9.26
CA PRO A 176 -22.24 10.41 -10.15
C PRO A 176 -22.13 11.19 -11.46
N ALA A 177 -21.64 12.44 -11.40
CA ALA A 177 -21.46 13.28 -12.57
C ALA A 177 -20.42 12.71 -13.56
N ARG A 178 -19.24 12.30 -13.06
CA ARG A 178 -18.20 11.73 -13.93
C ARG A 178 -18.63 10.37 -14.48
N PHE A 179 -19.29 9.55 -13.67
CA PHE A 179 -19.83 8.26 -14.10
C PHE A 179 -20.87 8.40 -15.22
N ALA A 180 -21.84 9.32 -15.05
CA ALA A 180 -22.87 9.60 -16.06
C ALA A 180 -22.27 10.11 -17.38
N SER A 181 -21.08 10.72 -17.34
CA SER A 181 -20.39 11.18 -18.56
C SER A 181 -19.81 10.05 -19.43
N LEU A 182 -19.74 8.82 -18.89
CA LEU A 182 -19.18 7.64 -19.57
C LEU A 182 -20.23 6.57 -19.90
N THR A 183 -21.39 6.59 -19.23
CA THR A 183 -22.43 5.58 -19.39
C THR A 183 -23.81 6.06 -18.97
N ASP A 184 -24.86 5.57 -19.64
CA ASP A 184 -26.27 5.80 -19.27
C ASP A 184 -26.76 4.89 -18.12
N ARG A 185 -25.87 4.06 -17.57
CA ARG A 185 -26.24 3.18 -16.45
C ARG A 185 -26.54 4.00 -15.20
N LYS A 186 -27.51 3.54 -14.41
CA LYS A 186 -27.73 4.07 -13.06
C LYS A 186 -26.44 3.97 -12.26
N PHE A 187 -26.05 5.06 -11.62
CA PHE A 187 -24.90 5.12 -10.73
C PHE A 187 -25.04 4.06 -9.63
N PRO A 188 -24.12 3.09 -9.55
CA PRO A 188 -24.13 2.12 -8.46
C PRO A 188 -23.57 2.80 -7.22
N ASP A 189 -24.39 2.89 -6.18
CA ASP A 189 -23.92 3.35 -4.89
C ASP A 189 -22.85 2.39 -4.34
N LEU A 190 -21.75 2.96 -3.85
CA LEU A 190 -20.54 2.20 -3.51
C LEU A 190 -20.77 1.33 -2.27
N GLU A 191 -21.45 1.87 -1.26
CA GLU A 191 -21.72 1.18 0.02
C GLU A 191 -22.66 0.00 -0.20
N SER A 192 -23.79 0.20 -0.86
CA SER A 192 -24.74 -0.86 -1.18
C SER A 192 -24.14 -1.96 -2.05
N SER A 193 -23.26 -1.60 -3.00
CA SER A 193 -22.55 -2.57 -3.85
C SER A 193 -21.55 -3.45 -3.06
N HIS A 194 -21.10 -2.97 -1.89
CA HIS A 194 -20.14 -3.64 -1.01
C HIS A 194 -20.72 -4.08 0.34
N ALA A 195 -22.04 -4.08 0.51
CA ALA A 195 -22.71 -4.43 1.76
C ALA A 195 -22.42 -5.87 2.26
N TRP A 196 -21.92 -6.73 1.37
CA TRP A 196 -21.49 -8.09 1.70
C TRP A 196 -20.15 -8.15 2.46
N LEU A 197 -19.32 -7.10 2.37
CA LEU A 197 -18.00 -7.05 2.99
C LEU A 197 -18.12 -6.52 4.42
N PRO A 198 -17.78 -7.30 5.46
CA PRO A 198 -17.88 -6.84 6.84
C PRO A 198 -16.88 -5.69 7.11
N ASN A 199 -17.26 -4.69 7.91
CA ASN A 199 -16.41 -3.54 8.23
C ASN A 199 -15.80 -2.89 6.96
N THR A 200 -16.65 -2.57 5.98
CA THR A 200 -16.25 -2.12 4.64
C THR A 200 -15.23 -0.98 4.66
N GLU A 201 -15.43 0.04 5.48
CA GLU A 201 -14.50 1.18 5.60
C GLU A 201 -13.09 0.76 6.06
N ARG A 202 -13.01 -0.18 7.01
CA ARG A 202 -11.72 -0.67 7.49
C ARG A 202 -10.98 -1.47 6.41
N HIS A 203 -11.73 -2.22 5.60
CA HIS A 203 -11.14 -2.91 4.46
C HIS A 203 -10.63 -1.92 3.43
N TRP A 204 -11.40 -0.89 3.06
CA TRP A 204 -10.93 0.12 2.11
C TRP A 204 -9.75 0.94 2.61
N ALA A 205 -9.62 1.13 3.92
CA ALA A 205 -8.47 1.78 4.53
C ALA A 205 -7.19 0.92 4.55
N LYS A 206 -7.32 -0.41 4.34
CA LYS A 206 -6.22 -1.38 4.48
C LYS A 206 -5.98 -2.26 3.26
N ALA A 207 -6.86 -2.21 2.27
CA ALA A 207 -6.78 -2.95 1.03
C ALA A 207 -7.15 -2.05 -0.15
N ARG A 208 -6.57 -2.34 -1.32
CA ARG A 208 -6.91 -1.65 -2.55
C ARG A 208 -8.12 -2.28 -3.23
N CYS A 209 -8.85 -1.51 -4.02
CA CYS A 209 -9.94 -2.03 -4.86
C CYS A 209 -9.44 -3.17 -5.76
N VAL A 210 -8.22 -3.02 -6.30
CA VAL A 210 -7.60 -4.01 -7.19
C VAL A 210 -7.29 -5.35 -6.51
N GLU A 211 -7.19 -5.41 -5.17
CA GLU A 211 -6.99 -6.68 -4.46
C GLU A 211 -8.19 -7.62 -4.63
N CYS A 212 -9.39 -7.08 -4.85
CA CYS A 212 -10.59 -7.86 -5.10
C CYS A 212 -11.01 -7.82 -6.58
N HIS A 213 -10.71 -6.74 -7.28
CA HIS A 213 -11.17 -6.49 -8.65
C HIS A 213 -10.16 -6.86 -9.73
N THR A 214 -9.17 -7.70 -9.43
CA THR A 214 -8.23 -8.21 -10.44
C THR A 214 -7.97 -9.70 -10.23
N PRO A 215 -7.61 -10.46 -11.28
CA PRO A 215 -7.12 -11.83 -11.09
C PRO A 215 -5.87 -11.86 -10.24
N HIS A 216 -5.78 -12.86 -9.34
CA HIS A 216 -4.61 -13.06 -8.49
C HIS A 216 -3.48 -13.73 -9.26
N GLY A 217 -2.25 -13.28 -9.00
CA GLY A 217 -1.04 -13.89 -9.53
C GLY A 217 0.20 -13.24 -8.92
N ASP A 218 1.36 -13.54 -9.50
CA ASP A 218 2.65 -13.04 -8.98
C ASP A 218 2.80 -11.51 -9.04
N ARG A 219 1.93 -10.82 -9.78
CA ARG A 219 1.94 -9.38 -9.99
C ARG A 219 0.51 -8.87 -10.08
N ILE A 220 0.34 -7.57 -9.81
CA ILE A 220 -0.93 -6.89 -9.98
C ILE A 220 -1.32 -6.92 -11.47
N SER A 221 -2.50 -7.45 -11.75
CA SER A 221 -3.06 -7.49 -13.10
C SER A 221 -3.74 -6.17 -13.45
N HIS A 222 -3.67 -5.76 -14.72
CA HIS A 222 -4.45 -4.63 -15.24
C HIS A 222 -5.81 -5.08 -15.83
N GLU A 223 -6.17 -6.36 -15.70
CA GLU A 223 -7.50 -6.87 -16.05
C GLU A 223 -8.48 -6.56 -14.91
N ILE A 224 -9.08 -5.37 -14.94
CA ILE A 224 -10.10 -4.99 -13.96
C ILE A 224 -11.39 -5.81 -14.19
N LEU A 225 -11.78 -6.59 -13.18
CA LEU A 225 -12.94 -7.45 -13.19
C LEU A 225 -14.20 -6.72 -12.72
N GLY A 226 -15.33 -7.03 -13.36
CA GLY A 226 -16.64 -6.56 -12.90
C GLY A 226 -17.05 -7.17 -11.55
N ALA A 227 -17.98 -6.52 -10.85
CA ALA A 227 -18.40 -6.86 -9.48
C ALA A 227 -18.84 -8.32 -9.24
N LYS A 228 -19.30 -9.03 -10.27
CA LYS A 228 -19.70 -10.45 -10.19
C LYS A 228 -18.52 -11.42 -10.13
N LYS A 229 -17.33 -10.99 -10.58
CA LYS A 229 -16.09 -11.77 -10.61
C LYS A 229 -15.08 -11.29 -9.57
N ALA A 230 -15.42 -10.31 -8.76
CA ALA A 230 -14.56 -9.82 -7.70
C ALA A 230 -14.34 -10.90 -6.64
N GLU A 231 -13.16 -10.92 -6.02
CA GLU A 231 -12.84 -11.82 -4.92
C GLU A 231 -13.78 -11.58 -3.73
N ARG A 232 -14.35 -12.66 -3.20
CA ARG A 232 -15.25 -12.65 -2.05
C ARG A 232 -14.91 -13.73 -1.02
N ASN A 233 -14.01 -14.63 -1.35
CA ASN A 233 -13.50 -15.64 -0.43
C ASN A 233 -12.53 -14.99 0.55
N CYS A 234 -13.01 -14.76 1.76
CA CYS A 234 -12.24 -14.12 2.83
C CYS A 234 -10.91 -14.81 3.10
N VAL A 235 -10.81 -16.13 2.86
CA VAL A 235 -9.62 -16.93 3.14
C VAL A 235 -8.45 -16.56 2.22
N GLU A 236 -8.69 -16.04 1.03
CA GLU A 236 -7.62 -15.60 0.12
C GLU A 236 -6.80 -14.46 0.72
N CYS A 237 -7.43 -13.62 1.57
CA CYS A 237 -6.76 -12.53 2.27
C CYS A 237 -6.37 -12.89 3.71
N HIS A 238 -7.18 -13.70 4.39
CA HIS A 238 -7.04 -14.06 5.81
C HIS A 238 -6.38 -15.43 6.05
N SER A 239 -5.59 -15.91 5.09
CA SER A 239 -4.74 -17.09 5.23
C SER A 239 -3.27 -16.70 5.33
N ARG A 240 -2.42 -17.67 5.69
CA ARG A 240 -0.96 -17.46 5.76
C ARG A 240 -0.37 -17.05 4.40
N ASP A 241 -0.83 -17.71 3.35
CA ASP A 241 -0.38 -17.47 1.97
C ASP A 241 -1.35 -16.49 1.29
N SER A 242 -1.53 -15.33 1.95
CA SER A 242 -2.46 -14.30 1.52
C SER A 242 -2.05 -13.65 0.20
N ILE A 243 -3.03 -13.38 -0.67
CA ILE A 243 -2.84 -12.63 -1.93
C ILE A 243 -2.18 -11.25 -1.69
N LEU A 244 -2.38 -10.67 -0.51
CA LEU A 244 -1.83 -9.37 -0.14
C LEU A 244 -0.30 -9.39 -0.07
N MET A 245 0.30 -10.55 0.21
CA MET A 245 1.76 -10.73 0.26
C MET A 245 2.40 -10.67 -1.12
N THR A 246 1.69 -11.13 -2.15
CA THR A 246 2.15 -11.12 -3.55
C THR A 246 1.76 -9.83 -4.28
N GLN A 247 0.86 -9.04 -3.72
CA GLN A 247 0.38 -7.78 -4.30
C GLN A 247 0.77 -6.57 -3.43
N LEU A 248 -0.15 -6.06 -2.59
CA LEU A 248 0.02 -4.82 -1.80
C LEU A 248 1.36 -4.75 -1.05
N TYR A 249 1.71 -5.84 -0.36
CA TYR A 249 2.89 -5.87 0.51
C TYR A 249 4.15 -6.39 -0.17
N LYS A 250 4.13 -6.74 -1.46
CA LYS A 250 5.27 -7.41 -2.12
C LYS A 250 6.59 -6.66 -1.98
N HIS A 251 6.61 -5.35 -2.22
CA HIS A 251 7.83 -4.54 -2.08
C HIS A 251 8.27 -4.38 -0.63
N ARG A 252 7.33 -4.19 0.29
CA ARG A 252 7.64 -4.03 1.72
C ARG A 252 8.12 -5.33 2.36
N ALA A 253 7.54 -6.45 1.96
CA ALA A 253 7.98 -7.77 2.37
C ALA A 253 9.42 -8.04 1.91
N SER A 254 9.81 -7.63 0.69
CA SER A 254 11.20 -7.72 0.25
C SER A 254 12.15 -6.83 1.06
N GLU A 255 11.80 -5.57 1.32
CA GLU A 255 12.64 -4.67 2.13
C GLU A 255 12.75 -5.12 3.61
N SER A 256 11.65 -5.58 4.19
CA SER A 256 11.61 -6.09 5.57
C SER A 256 12.38 -7.40 5.72
N ARG A 257 12.41 -8.25 4.68
CA ARG A 257 13.21 -9.48 4.68
C ARG A 257 14.70 -9.16 4.72
N GLU A 258 15.14 -8.13 3.99
CA GLU A 258 16.53 -7.67 3.99
C GLU A 258 16.94 -7.00 5.32
N LYS A 259 16.03 -6.25 5.96
CA LYS A 259 16.34 -5.48 7.17
C LYS A 259 16.12 -6.23 8.49
N LEU A 260 15.12 -7.12 8.58
CA LEU A 260 14.64 -7.69 9.86
C LEU A 260 14.58 -9.23 9.89
N GLY A 261 14.88 -9.92 8.78
CA GLY A 261 14.97 -11.38 8.73
C GLY A 261 13.66 -12.15 8.98
N PHE A 262 12.51 -11.49 9.04
CA PHE A 262 11.19 -12.11 9.29
C PHE A 262 10.19 -11.81 8.17
N VAL A 263 9.53 -12.87 7.66
CA VAL A 263 8.68 -12.82 6.45
C VAL A 263 7.41 -11.95 6.62
N ASN A 264 6.88 -11.82 7.84
CA ASN A 264 5.59 -11.16 8.08
C ASN A 264 5.69 -9.79 8.79
N ALA A 265 6.89 -9.26 9.01
CA ALA A 265 7.07 -8.01 9.75
C ALA A 265 6.49 -6.79 9.00
N ALA A 266 6.53 -6.80 7.66
CA ALA A 266 5.92 -5.75 6.84
C ALA A 266 4.40 -5.65 7.02
N VAL A 267 3.70 -6.77 7.13
CA VAL A 267 2.24 -6.79 7.39
C VAL A 267 1.95 -6.46 8.85
N LEU A 268 2.68 -7.04 9.80
CA LEU A 268 2.49 -6.78 11.23
C LEU A 268 2.57 -5.29 11.61
N ASN A 269 3.44 -4.53 10.95
CA ASN A 269 3.58 -3.09 11.20
C ASN A 269 2.43 -2.25 10.60
N ASP A 270 1.80 -2.71 9.52
CA ASP A 270 0.80 -1.93 8.78
C ASP A 270 -0.66 -2.39 9.02
N ALA A 271 -0.87 -3.70 9.23
CA ALA A 271 -2.17 -4.32 9.50
C ALA A 271 -2.04 -5.71 10.17
N TYR A 272 -2.68 -5.92 11.33
CA TYR A 272 -2.84 -7.27 11.87
C TYR A 272 -3.96 -8.00 11.13
N ILE A 273 -3.59 -8.97 10.30
CA ILE A 273 -4.53 -9.80 9.53
C ILE A 273 -4.56 -11.19 10.14
N ILE A 274 -5.71 -11.55 10.73
CA ILE A 274 -5.92 -12.87 11.34
C ILE A 274 -5.58 -13.96 10.31
N GLY A 275 -4.76 -14.93 10.72
CA GLY A 275 -4.27 -16.01 9.86
C GLY A 275 -2.97 -15.67 9.13
N ALA A 276 -2.92 -14.53 8.45
CA ALA A 276 -1.75 -14.10 7.66
C ALA A 276 -0.54 -13.71 8.54
N THR A 277 -0.77 -13.05 9.67
CA THR A 277 0.29 -12.55 10.56
C THR A 277 0.71 -13.54 11.65
N ARG A 278 0.20 -14.78 11.63
CA ARG A 278 0.45 -15.79 12.67
C ARG A 278 1.91 -16.26 12.70
N ASN A 279 2.50 -16.36 13.90
CA ASN A 279 3.86 -16.85 14.11
C ASN A 279 3.87 -18.23 14.81
N ARG A 280 4.29 -19.27 14.08
CA ARG A 280 4.34 -20.65 14.60
C ARG A 280 5.21 -20.83 15.83
N PHE A 281 6.27 -20.03 15.99
CA PHE A 281 7.13 -20.13 17.17
C PHE A 281 6.37 -19.70 18.42
N LEU A 282 5.62 -18.59 18.34
CA LEU A 282 4.80 -18.12 19.44
C LEU A 282 3.64 -19.07 19.74
N ASP A 283 3.06 -19.70 18.71
CA ASP A 283 2.07 -20.76 18.91
C ASP A 283 2.65 -21.94 19.69
N TRP A 284 3.81 -22.46 19.28
CA TRP A 284 4.48 -23.58 19.95
C TRP A 284 4.90 -23.23 21.38
N LEU A 285 5.42 -22.02 21.59
CA LEU A 285 5.77 -21.52 22.92
C LEU A 285 4.52 -21.40 23.80
N GLY A 286 3.41 -20.92 23.25
CA GLY A 286 2.11 -20.86 23.94
C GLY A 286 1.61 -22.24 24.33
N PHE A 287 1.63 -23.22 23.42
CA PHE A 287 1.27 -24.61 23.74
C PHE A 287 2.21 -25.22 24.79
N GLY A 288 3.51 -24.92 24.72
CA GLY A 288 4.48 -25.33 25.72
C GLY A 288 4.16 -24.76 27.11
N LEU A 289 3.78 -23.48 27.19
CA LEU A 289 3.44 -22.83 28.44
C LEU A 289 2.14 -23.37 29.04
N VAL A 290 1.10 -23.57 28.22
CA VAL A 290 -0.15 -24.21 28.65
C VAL A 290 0.09 -25.65 29.13
N GLY A 291 0.92 -26.41 28.42
CA GLY A 291 1.33 -27.76 28.81
C GLY A 291 2.08 -27.77 30.14
N PHE A 292 3.02 -26.85 30.32
CA PHE A 292 3.79 -26.70 31.56
C PHE A 292 2.91 -26.35 32.76
N VAL A 293 2.01 -25.37 32.61
CA VAL A 293 1.06 -24.98 33.66
C VAL A 293 0.14 -26.14 34.02
N SER A 294 -0.39 -26.82 33.00
CA SER A 294 -1.27 -27.98 33.19
C SER A 294 -0.54 -29.10 33.94
N ALA A 295 0.68 -29.43 33.54
CA ALA A 295 1.52 -30.42 34.23
C ALA A 295 1.79 -30.03 35.69
N GLY A 296 2.03 -28.75 35.97
CA GLY A 296 2.20 -28.23 37.32
C GLY A 296 0.94 -28.40 38.19
N VAL A 297 -0.24 -28.05 37.65
CA VAL A 297 -1.53 -28.22 38.35
C VAL A 297 -1.83 -29.69 38.60
N PHE A 298 -1.67 -30.55 37.59
CA PHE A 298 -1.86 -32.00 37.74
C PHE A 298 -0.88 -32.60 38.74
N GLY A 299 0.40 -32.23 38.68
CA GLY A 299 1.42 -32.67 39.62
C GLY A 299 1.11 -32.24 41.06
N HIS A 300 0.68 -31.00 41.25
CA HIS A 300 0.24 -30.51 42.56
C HIS A 300 -1.01 -31.25 43.07
N GLY A 301 -2.01 -31.45 42.20
CA GLY A 301 -3.22 -32.21 42.52
C GLY A 301 -2.92 -33.66 42.92
N LEU A 302 -2.05 -34.32 42.16
CA LEU A 302 -1.61 -35.69 42.44
C LEU A 302 -0.81 -35.76 43.75
N GLY A 303 0.07 -34.79 44.00
CA GLY A 303 0.79 -34.66 45.26
C GLY A 303 -0.14 -34.54 46.48
N ARG A 304 -1.17 -33.68 46.38
CA ARG A 304 -2.20 -33.56 47.44
C ARG A 304 -2.96 -34.86 47.65
N TRP A 305 -3.31 -35.56 46.57
CA TRP A 305 -4.03 -36.83 46.64
C TRP A 305 -3.20 -37.95 47.28
N VAL A 306 -1.91 -38.09 46.91
CA VAL A 306 -1.00 -39.06 47.52
C VAL A 306 -0.78 -38.75 49.01
N ALA A 307 -0.57 -37.48 49.36
CA ALA A 307 -0.41 -37.06 50.76
C ALA A 307 -1.68 -37.32 51.59
N GLY A 308 -2.87 -37.10 51.02
CA GLY A 308 -4.15 -37.43 51.64
C GLY A 308 -4.32 -38.93 51.88
N ARG A 309 -3.95 -39.78 50.90
CA ARG A 309 -3.97 -41.24 51.08
C ARG A 309 -3.00 -41.73 52.16
N ARG A 310 -1.81 -41.13 52.26
CA ARG A 310 -0.83 -41.48 53.31
C ARG A 310 -1.30 -41.09 54.71
N ARG A 311 -2.00 -39.97 54.86
CA ARG A 311 -2.65 -39.58 56.13
C ARG A 311 -3.78 -40.55 56.53
N ASN A 312 -4.69 -40.87 55.61
CA ASN A 312 -5.80 -41.79 55.91
C ASN A 312 -5.36 -43.26 56.07
N GLY A 313 -4.20 -43.64 55.51
CA GLY A 313 -3.59 -44.97 55.73
C GLY A 313 -2.90 -45.12 57.09
N GLY A 314 -2.47 -44.00 57.71
CA GLY A 314 -1.86 -43.99 59.04
C GLY A 314 -2.88 -44.19 60.18
N GLU A 315 -4.10 -43.69 60.02
CA GLU A 315 -5.16 -43.84 61.04
C GLU A 315 -5.72 -45.28 61.12
N ARG A 316 -5.57 -46.11 60.09
CA ARG A 316 -6.00 -47.52 60.13
C ARG A 316 -5.04 -48.45 60.87
N ASN A 317 -3.81 -48.02 61.18
CA ASN A 317 -2.81 -48.84 61.88
C ASN A 317 -2.55 -48.42 63.34
N GLY A 318 -3.27 -47.41 63.86
CA GLY A 318 -3.07 -46.86 65.22
C GLY A 318 -4.14 -47.23 66.26
N GLY A 319 -5.11 -48.09 65.92
CA GLY A 319 -6.21 -48.46 66.81
C GLY A 319 -6.11 -49.90 67.31
N GLY A 320 -5.21 -50.17 68.27
CA GLY A 320 -5.11 -51.52 68.84
C GLY A 320 -4.24 -51.59 70.10
N ARG A 321 -4.90 -51.87 71.22
CA ARG A 321 -4.39 -52.25 72.56
C ARG A 321 -3.99 -51.11 73.50
N ASN A 322 -4.82 -50.89 74.52
CA ASN A 322 -4.56 -51.53 75.82
C ASN A 322 -5.86 -51.65 76.64
N GLY A 323 -6.30 -52.89 76.81
CA GLY A 323 -7.23 -53.32 77.85
C GLY A 323 -6.56 -54.45 78.63
N SER A 324 -6.24 -54.18 79.88
CA SER A 324 -5.88 -55.09 80.98
C SER A 324 -5.84 -54.16 82.21
N GLY A 325 -6.74 -54.22 83.19
CA GLY A 325 -7.23 -55.41 83.86
C GLY A 325 -6.18 -55.85 84.88
N GLU A 326 -6.28 -55.39 86.12
CA GLU A 326 -5.84 -56.11 87.31
C GLU A 326 -6.44 -55.50 88.59
N ASP A 327 -6.95 -56.39 89.42
CA ASP A 327 -7.69 -56.19 90.66
C ASP A 327 -6.80 -55.79 91.84
N GLY A 328 -7.39 -55.17 92.88
CA GLY A 328 -6.78 -54.88 94.17
C GLY A 328 -7.59 -53.91 95.00
#